data_AF-A0A023FCF7-F1
#
_entry.id   AF-A0A023FCF7-F1
#
_cell.length_a   1.000
_cell.length_b   1.000
_cell.length_c   1.000
_cell.angle_alpha   90.00
_cell.angle_beta   90.00
_cell.angle_gamma   90.00
#
_symmetry.space_group_name_H-M   'P 1'
#
loop_
_entity.id
_entity.type
_entity.pdbx_description
1 polymer ?
#
loop_
_entity_poly.entity_id
_entity_poly.type
_entity_poly.pdbx_seq_one_letter_code
_entity_poly.pdbx_strand_id
1 'polypeptide(L)'
;RNCHCLFYTQRKNITITEEEFDADRSWCRGEDTEECFYRNRSSCYCKPKFFGRNRAPRYFYSPNYNACFKFVAIDRGCNSFDDKQECRDSCKQRRRPKPRLMNNRNEN
;
A
#
# COMPACT_ATOMS: atom_id res chain seq x y z
N ARG A 1 -0.03 18.00 6.47
CA ARG A 1 -0.41 17.26 7.71
C ARG A 1 -0.10 15.80 7.43
N ASN A 2 0.88 15.20 8.12
CA ASN A 2 1.17 13.77 7.99
C ASN A 2 0.07 12.99 8.73
N CYS A 3 -0.71 12.17 8.03
CA CYS A 3 -1.73 11.35 8.65
C CYS A 3 -1.09 10.03 9.12
N HIS A 4 -1.00 9.82 10.43
CA HIS A 4 -0.58 8.55 10.99
C HIS A 4 -1.82 7.68 11.21
N CYS A 5 -1.89 6.53 10.54
CA CYS A 5 -2.96 5.56 10.76
C CYS A 5 -2.46 4.50 11.76
N LEU A 6 -3.02 4.51 12.97
CA LEU A 6 -2.72 3.51 14.00
C LEU A 6 -3.68 2.32 13.81
N PHE A 7 -3.11 1.12 13.64
CA PHE A 7 -3.87 -0.11 13.47
C PHE A 7 -3.61 -1.06 14.64
N TYR A 8 -4.67 -1.64 15.18
CA TYR A 8 -4.60 -2.67 16.21
C TYR A 8 -4.86 -4.04 15.57
N THR A 9 -3.83 -4.88 15.51
CA THR A 9 -4.01 -6.31 15.26
C THR A 9 -3.67 -7.06 16.55
N GLN A 10 -4.45 -8.10 16.88
CA GLN A 10 -4.37 -8.82 18.15
C GLN A 10 -2.91 -9.04 18.59
N ARG A 11 -2.48 -8.29 19.62
CA ARG A 11 -1.17 -8.35 20.33
C ARG A 11 0.00 -7.45 19.86
N LYS A 12 -0.13 -6.58 18.86
CA LYS A 12 0.91 -5.56 18.56
C LYS A 12 0.30 -4.22 18.14
N ASN A 13 0.81 -3.12 18.71
CA ASN A 13 0.58 -1.77 18.20
C ASN A 13 1.31 -1.66 16.86
N ILE A 14 0.56 -1.61 15.76
CA ILE A 14 1.10 -1.47 14.41
C ILE A 14 0.86 -0.03 13.97
N THR A 15 1.96 0.68 13.71
CA THR A 15 1.91 2.02 13.14
C THR A 15 2.21 1.92 11.66
N ILE A 16 1.25 2.34 10.84
CA ILE A 16 1.40 2.44 9.38
C ILE A 16 1.33 3.92 9.03
N THR A 17 2.41 4.41 8.41
CA THR A 17 2.53 5.81 7.99
C THR A 17 2.43 5.90 6.48
N GLU A 18 1.99 7.03 5.97
CA GLU A 18 1.86 7.22 4.53
C GLU A 18 3.19 7.08 3.77
N GLU A 19 4.31 7.31 4.45
CA GLU A 19 5.67 7.20 3.89
C GLU A 19 6.03 5.77 3.47
N GLU A 20 5.32 4.75 3.96
CA GLU A 20 5.61 3.37 3.54
C GLU A 20 5.16 3.08 2.10
N PHE A 21 4.29 3.93 1.55
CA PHE A 21 3.69 3.81 0.23
C PHE A 21 4.42 4.72 -0.76
N ASP A 22 5.61 4.29 -1.17
CA ASP A 22 6.57 5.06 -1.97
C ASP A 22 6.50 4.79 -3.48
N ALA A 23 5.36 4.29 -3.98
CA ALA A 23 5.17 4.09 -5.42
C ALA A 23 5.31 5.40 -6.20
N ASP A 24 5.96 5.31 -7.36
CA ASP A 24 5.91 6.38 -8.37
C ASP A 24 4.45 6.59 -8.81
N ARG A 25 4.04 7.85 -9.01
CA ARG A 25 2.66 8.20 -9.40
C ARG A 25 2.21 7.50 -10.69
N SER A 26 3.13 7.21 -11.60
CA SER A 26 2.85 6.48 -12.84
C SER A 26 2.40 5.03 -12.61
N TRP A 27 2.67 4.45 -11.44
CA TRP A 27 2.27 3.10 -11.07
C TRP A 27 0.90 3.03 -10.38
N CYS A 28 0.36 4.19 -9.98
CA CYS A 28 -0.91 4.34 -9.30
C CYS A 28 -1.98 4.95 -10.22
N ARG A 29 -1.87 4.68 -11.53
CA ARG A 29 -2.86 5.11 -12.53
C ARG A 29 -4.14 4.29 -12.35
N GLY A 30 -5.29 4.96 -12.42
CA GLY A 30 -6.60 4.34 -12.22
C GLY A 30 -7.10 4.51 -10.79
N GLU A 31 -7.53 5.73 -10.47
CA GLU A 31 -8.32 5.96 -9.26
C GLU A 31 -9.78 5.48 -9.42
N ASP A 32 -10.23 5.36 -10.68
CA ASP A 32 -11.59 5.01 -11.09
C ASP A 32 -11.64 3.86 -12.12
N THR A 33 -10.48 3.34 -12.56
CA THR A 33 -10.38 2.24 -13.53
C THR A 33 -9.65 1.07 -12.91
N GLU A 34 -10.09 -0.15 -13.21
CA GLU A 34 -9.47 -1.42 -12.76
C GLU A 34 -8.05 -1.65 -13.34
N GLU A 35 -7.45 -0.63 -13.95
CA GLU A 35 -6.16 -0.71 -14.65
C GLU A 35 -4.97 -0.53 -13.70
N CYS A 36 -4.94 -1.30 -12.61
CA CYS A 36 -3.78 -1.35 -11.73
C CYS A 36 -2.74 -2.34 -12.26
N PHE A 37 -1.53 -1.87 -12.54
CA PHE A 37 -0.47 -2.69 -13.11
C PHE A 37 0.35 -3.43 -12.03
N TYR A 38 -0.09 -4.64 -11.68
CA TYR A 38 0.60 -5.51 -10.73
C TYR A 38 1.75 -6.33 -11.35
N ARG A 39 2.10 -6.13 -12.63
CA ARG A 39 3.14 -6.91 -13.35
C ARG A 39 4.49 -6.96 -12.62
N ASN A 40 4.82 -5.91 -11.86
CA ASN A 40 5.98 -5.87 -10.95
C ASN A 40 5.59 -5.58 -9.48
N ARG A 41 4.30 -5.74 -9.14
CA ARG A 41 3.71 -5.42 -7.84
C ARG A 41 3.89 -3.95 -7.43
N SER A 42 4.22 -3.08 -8.38
CA SER A 42 4.45 -1.65 -8.19
C SER A 42 3.24 -0.96 -7.56
N SER A 43 2.05 -1.37 -8.00
CA SER A 43 0.76 -0.90 -7.50
C SER A 43 0.50 -1.21 -6.02
N CYS A 44 1.17 -2.22 -5.45
CA CYS A 44 1.08 -2.55 -4.03
C CYS A 44 1.77 -1.53 -3.12
N TYR A 45 2.63 -0.68 -3.67
CA TYR A 45 3.27 0.43 -2.96
C TYR A 45 2.49 1.74 -3.12
N CYS A 46 1.34 1.72 -3.81
CA CYS A 46 0.47 2.88 -3.89
C CYS A 46 -0.15 3.17 -2.53
N LYS A 47 -0.34 4.45 -2.25
CA LYS A 47 -1.01 4.91 -1.05
C LYS A 47 -2.49 4.49 -1.10
N PRO A 48 -3.00 3.75 -0.12
CA PRO A 48 -4.44 3.50 -0.02
C PRO A 48 -5.18 4.82 0.22
N LYS A 49 -6.37 4.96 -0.37
CA LYS A 49 -7.26 6.10 -0.14
C LYS A 49 -7.98 5.95 1.20
N PHE A 50 -7.25 6.15 2.29
CA PHE A 50 -7.81 6.15 3.64
C PHE A 50 -8.84 7.26 3.83
N PHE A 51 -9.81 7.01 4.72
CA PHE A 51 -10.91 7.92 5.04
C PHE A 51 -11.80 8.24 3.82
N GLY A 52 -11.95 7.26 2.93
CA GLY A 52 -12.84 7.31 1.77
C GLY A 52 -14.33 7.28 2.12
N ARG A 53 -15.18 7.38 1.10
CA ARG A 53 -16.64 7.29 1.25
C ARG A 53 -17.14 5.85 1.43
N ASN A 54 -16.35 4.88 1.02
CA ASN A 54 -16.71 3.48 1.11
C ASN A 54 -16.80 3.01 2.57
N ARG A 55 -17.97 2.49 2.96
CA ARG A 55 -18.20 2.00 4.33
C ARG A 55 -17.88 0.52 4.49
N ALA A 56 -17.71 -0.21 3.40
CA ALA A 56 -17.32 -1.61 3.44
C ALA A 56 -15.84 -1.73 3.82
N PRO A 57 -15.47 -2.69 4.68
CA PRO A 57 -14.07 -2.93 4.94
C PRO A 57 -13.37 -3.48 3.70
N ARG A 58 -12.17 -2.98 3.45
CA ARG A 58 -11.27 -3.46 2.38
C ARG A 58 -9.94 -3.87 2.98
N TYR A 59 -9.12 -4.51 2.16
CA TYR A 59 -7.75 -4.89 2.51
C TYR A 59 -6.73 -4.01 1.77
N PHE A 60 -5.62 -3.72 2.41
CA PHE A 60 -4.47 -3.06 1.78
C PHE A 60 -3.18 -3.75 2.21
N TYR A 61 -2.18 -3.72 1.34
CA TYR A 61 -0.86 -4.26 1.63
C TYR A 61 0.01 -3.18 2.27
N SER A 62 0.62 -3.50 3.40
CA SER A 62 1.66 -2.68 4.02
C SER A 62 3.04 -3.26 3.66
N PRO A 63 3.86 -2.48 2.93
CA PRO A 63 5.22 -2.88 2.57
C PRO A 63 6.17 -3.11 3.74
N ASN A 64 6.05 -2.35 4.84
CA ASN A 64 6.96 -2.48 5.99
C ASN A 64 6.73 -3.76 6.78
N TYR A 65 5.47 -4.15 6.93
CA TYR A 65 5.09 -5.38 7.63
C TYR A 65 4.96 -6.59 6.68
N ASN A 66 5.07 -6.38 5.37
CA ASN A 66 4.90 -7.40 4.33
C ASN A 66 3.61 -8.22 4.53
N ALA A 67 2.52 -7.52 4.84
CA ALA A 67 1.26 -8.12 5.24
C ALA A 67 0.06 -7.29 4.75
N CYS A 68 -1.07 -7.98 4.58
CA CYS A 68 -2.35 -7.36 4.24
C CYS A 68 -3.17 -7.08 5.50
N PHE A 69 -3.61 -5.84 5.66
CA PHE A 69 -4.41 -5.35 6.78
C PHE A 69 -5.81 -4.98 6.33
N LYS A 70 -6.78 -5.16 7.21
CA LYS A 70 -8.18 -4.78 6.99
C LYS A 70 -8.41 -3.38 7.56
N PHE A 71 -9.10 -2.52 6.82
CA PHE A 71 -9.54 -1.22 7.32
C PHE A 71 -10.92 -0.86 6.78
N VAL A 72 -11.66 -0.09 7.56
CA VAL A 72 -12.95 0.51 7.17
C VAL A 72 -12.65 1.88 6.60
N ALA A 73 -13.38 2.32 5.57
CA ALA A 73 -13.14 3.61 4.91
C ALA A 73 -11.85 3.65 4.08
N ILE A 74 -11.57 2.60 3.30
CA ILE A 74 -10.68 2.69 2.14
C ILE A 74 -11.53 2.72 0.87
N ASP A 75 -11.34 3.74 0.04
CA ASP A 75 -11.95 3.79 -1.30
C ASP A 75 -11.24 2.87 -2.30
N ARG A 76 -11.81 2.70 -3.48
CA ARG A 76 -11.19 1.91 -4.55
C ARG A 76 -9.89 2.56 -5.02
N GLY A 77 -8.94 1.72 -5.40
CA GLY A 77 -7.62 2.11 -5.88
C GLY A 77 -6.65 0.93 -5.88
N CYS A 78 -5.42 1.17 -6.34
CA CYS A 78 -4.46 0.10 -6.61
C CYS A 78 -3.83 -0.61 -5.40
N ASN A 79 -4.02 -0.09 -4.19
CA ASN A 79 -3.68 -0.80 -2.96
C ASN A 79 -4.92 -0.94 -2.07
N SER A 80 -6.01 -1.42 -2.68
CA SER A 80 -7.33 -1.52 -2.06
C SER A 80 -8.09 -2.70 -2.64
N PHE A 81 -8.12 -3.81 -1.91
CA PHE A 81 -8.63 -5.11 -2.34
C PHE A 81 -9.93 -5.45 -1.61
N ASP A 82 -10.83 -6.15 -2.30
CA ASP A 82 -12.07 -6.64 -1.68
C ASP A 82 -11.80 -7.82 -0.75
N ASP A 83 -10.79 -8.62 -1.09
CA ASP A 83 -10.45 -9.83 -0.36
C ASP A 83 -8.99 -9.88 0.15
N LYS A 84 -8.80 -10.58 1.27
CA LYS A 84 -7.47 -10.72 1.89
C LYS A 84 -6.54 -11.61 1.08
N GLN A 85 -7.08 -12.67 0.47
CA GLN A 85 -6.34 -13.60 -0.37
C GLN A 85 -5.92 -12.90 -1.66
N GLU A 86 -6.82 -12.13 -2.28
CA GLU A 86 -6.50 -11.27 -3.44
C GLU A 86 -5.33 -10.31 -3.16
N CYS A 87 -5.37 -9.59 -2.02
CA CYS A 87 -4.27 -8.74 -1.59
C CYS A 87 -2.95 -9.52 -1.45
N ARG A 88 -3.00 -10.74 -0.88
CA ARG A 88 -1.80 -11.57 -0.69
C ARG A 88 -1.24 -12.05 -2.02
N ASP A 89 -2.08 -12.52 -2.92
CA ASP A 89 -1.65 -13.07 -4.21
C ASP A 89 -1.05 -11.98 -5.10
N SER A 90 -1.63 -10.78 -5.02
CA SER A 90 -1.14 -9.60 -5.74
C SER A 90 0.16 -9.05 -5.15
N CYS A 91 0.24 -8.93 -3.81
CA CYS A 91 1.24 -8.08 -3.17
C CYS A 91 2.21 -8.77 -2.23
N LYS A 92 1.85 -9.89 -1.60
CA LYS A 92 2.72 -10.52 -0.59
C LYS A 92 4.02 -11.00 -1.24
N GLN A 93 5.16 -10.55 -0.70
CA GLN A 93 6.47 -10.86 -1.24
C GLN A 93 7.24 -11.79 -0.32
N ARG A 94 8.17 -12.58 -0.88
CA ARG A 94 9.20 -13.26 -0.06
C ARG A 94 10.31 -12.29 0.35
N ARG A 95 10.58 -11.24 -0.44
CA ARG A 95 11.53 -10.14 -0.16
C ARG A 95 11.05 -8.84 -0.81
N ARG A 96 11.01 -7.73 -0.07
CA ARG A 96 10.78 -6.38 -0.63
C ARG A 96 11.97 -6.06 -1.57
N PRO A 97 11.76 -5.64 -2.83
CA PRO A 97 12.80 -4.99 -3.61
C PRO A 97 13.30 -3.82 -2.78
N LYS A 98 14.58 -3.86 -2.39
CA LYS A 98 15.17 -2.75 -1.65
C LYS A 98 14.90 -1.48 -2.45
N PRO A 99 14.42 -0.39 -1.83
CA PRO A 99 14.39 0.89 -2.52
C PRO A 99 15.79 1.08 -3.09
N ARG A 100 15.89 1.35 -4.39
CA ARG A 100 17.18 1.74 -4.97
C ARG A 100 17.58 2.97 -4.15
N LEU A 101 18.57 2.80 -3.27
CA LEU A 101 19.28 3.94 -2.71
C LEU A 101 19.74 4.70 -3.95
N MET A 102 19.07 5.80 -4.29
CA MET A 102 19.67 6.77 -5.18
C MET A 102 20.91 7.21 -4.43
N ASN A 103 22.05 6.60 -4.79
CA ASN A 103 23.34 7.08 -4.40
C ASN A 103 23.37 8.53 -4.88
N ASN A 104 23.18 9.49 -3.97
CA ASN A 104 23.62 10.85 -4.18
C ASN A 104 25.16 10.79 -4.23
N ARG A 105 25.70 10.38 -5.38
CA ARG A 105 27.01 10.82 -5.83
C ARG A 105 26.81 12.21 -6.42
N ASN A 106 26.89 13.22 -5.58
CA ASN A 106 27.63 14.44 -5.93
C ASN A 106 28.89 14.29 -5.06
N GLU A 107 30.03 13.79 -5.54
CA GLU A 107 30.95 14.41 -6.51
C GLU A 107 31.09 15.93 -6.28
N ASN A 108 32.21 16.26 -5.60
CA ASN A 108 32.94 17.52 -5.45
C ASN A 108 32.18 18.86 -5.46
#